data_AF-A0A222P469-F1
#
_entry.id   AF-A0A222P469-F1
#
_cell.length_a   1.000
_cell.length_b   1.000
_cell.length_c   1.000
_cell.angle_alpha   90.00
_cell.angle_beta   90.00
_cell.angle_gamma   90.00
#
_symmetry.space_group_name_H-M   'P 1'
#
loop_
_entity.id
_entity.type
_entity.pdbx_description
1 polymer ?
#
loop_
_entity_poly.entity_id
_entity_poly.type
_entity_poly.pdbx_seq_one_letter_code
_entity_poly.pdbx_strand_id
1 'polypeptide(L)'
;MYRWFTSTFNSKNRFYAGLQVVNLAALGAAGFTLLTNPEASLAEFGLDALTHALSYVALSDSQSLVAEFGSTAVNLIRLGAIYAGMTTAGCSEVPVAVAAVDALVHLVNSGASLIKFADSAAEAAPPSPLQTAPTAK
;
A
#
# COMPACT_ATOMS: atom_id res chain seq x y z
N MET A 1 -15.00 -13.14 8.61
CA MET A 1 -13.62 -12.62 8.57
C MET A 1 -12.65 -13.55 7.84
N TYR A 2 -12.52 -14.84 8.20
CA TYR A 2 -11.59 -15.77 7.54
C TYR A 2 -11.74 -15.84 6.00
N ARG A 3 -12.97 -16.00 5.49
CA ARG A 3 -13.25 -16.05 4.03
C ARG A 3 -12.82 -14.78 3.28
N TRP A 4 -12.98 -13.61 3.91
CA TRP A 4 -12.58 -12.33 3.32
C TRP A 4 -11.05 -12.26 3.24
N PHE A 5 -10.36 -12.59 4.33
CA PHE A 5 -8.90 -12.61 4.37
C PHE A 5 -8.30 -13.52 3.30
N THR A 6 -8.79 -14.76 3.19
CA THR A 6 -8.31 -15.71 2.17
C THR A 6 -8.65 -15.28 0.74
N SER A 7 -9.76 -14.57 0.53
CA SER A 7 -10.13 -14.08 -0.82
C SER A 7 -9.33 -12.86 -1.27
N THR A 8 -8.77 -12.10 -0.32
CA THR A 8 -7.98 -10.89 -0.61
C THR A 8 -6.47 -11.20 -0.59
N PHE A 9 -6.06 -12.37 -0.14
CA PHE A 9 -4.66 -12.78 -0.20
C PHE A 9 -4.25 -13.08 -1.64
N ASN A 10 -3.10 -12.55 -2.05
CA ASN A 10 -2.56 -12.74 -3.39
C ASN A 10 -2.01 -14.17 -3.51
N SER A 11 -2.68 -14.99 -4.31
CA SER A 11 -2.29 -16.38 -4.53
C SER A 11 -1.44 -16.57 -5.80
N LYS A 12 -1.40 -15.56 -6.68
CA LYS A 12 -0.77 -15.65 -8.00
C LYS A 12 0.66 -15.07 -8.05
N ASN A 13 0.99 -14.13 -7.17
CA ASN A 13 2.26 -13.42 -7.14
C ASN A 13 2.86 -13.43 -5.73
N ARG A 14 3.97 -14.16 -5.57
CA ARG A 14 4.67 -14.33 -4.28
C ARG A 14 5.23 -13.02 -3.72
N PHE A 15 5.61 -12.07 -4.57
CA PHE A 15 6.11 -10.77 -4.12
C PHE A 15 4.98 -9.96 -3.47
N TYR A 16 3.82 -9.88 -4.12
CA TYR A 16 2.64 -9.22 -3.55
C TYR A 16 2.12 -9.94 -2.30
N ALA A 17 2.13 -11.27 -2.28
CA ALA A 17 1.80 -12.06 -1.09
C ALA A 17 2.74 -11.75 0.09
N GLY A 18 4.05 -11.64 -0.16
CA GLY A 18 5.02 -11.26 0.85
C GLY A 18 4.77 -9.85 1.41
N LEU A 19 4.51 -8.88 0.53
CA LEU A 19 4.14 -7.53 0.96
C LEU A 19 2.83 -7.49 1.74
N GLN A 20 1.85 -8.33 1.42
CA GLN A 20 0.62 -8.44 2.21
C GLN A 20 0.89 -8.93 3.64
N VAL A 21 1.81 -9.87 3.83
CA VAL A 21 2.23 -10.31 5.17
C VAL A 21 2.90 -9.17 5.94
N VAL A 22 3.79 -8.42 5.28
CA VAL A 22 4.44 -7.24 5.89
C VAL A 22 3.40 -6.19 6.29
N ASN A 23 2.47 -5.85 5.41
CA ASN A 23 1.40 -4.90 5.70
C ASN A 23 0.49 -5.37 6.84
N LEU A 24 0.19 -6.67 6.93
CA LEU A 24 -0.61 -7.19 8.03
C LEU A 24 0.12 -7.09 9.38
N ALA A 25 1.43 -7.38 9.39
CA ALA A 25 2.26 -7.24 10.59
C ALA A 25 2.34 -5.77 11.04
N ALA A 26 2.56 -4.85 10.10
CA ALA A 26 2.64 -3.42 10.38
C ALA A 26 1.28 -2.84 10.84
N LEU A 27 0.18 -3.23 10.19
CA LEU A 27 -1.19 -2.93 10.66
C LEU A 27 -1.40 -3.42 12.10
N GLY A 28 -0.96 -4.64 12.42
CA GLY A 28 -1.03 -5.19 13.76
C GLY A 28 -0.23 -4.38 14.77
N ALA A 29 0.99 -3.96 14.42
CA ALA A 29 1.85 -3.14 15.28
C ALA A 29 1.27 -1.74 15.53
N ALA A 30 0.80 -1.06 14.48
CA ALA A 30 0.16 0.25 14.59
C ALA A 30 -1.14 0.18 15.41
N GLY A 31 -1.98 -0.81 15.14
CA GLY A 31 -3.22 -1.06 15.87
C GLY A 31 -2.97 -1.41 17.35
N PHE A 32 -1.96 -2.23 17.63
CA PHE A 32 -1.56 -2.54 19.00
C PHE A 32 -1.10 -1.29 19.74
N THR A 33 -0.31 -0.43 19.09
CA THR A 33 0.15 0.84 19.67
C THR A 33 -1.02 1.76 20.00
N LEU A 34 -1.99 1.92 19.09
CA LEU A 34 -3.22 2.69 19.36
C LEU A 34 -4.04 2.17 20.55
N LEU A 35 -4.02 0.85 20.78
CA LEU A 35 -4.80 0.24 21.86
C LEU A 35 -4.08 0.26 23.21
N THR A 36 -2.76 0.37 23.22
CA THR A 36 -1.94 0.17 24.42
C THR A 36 -1.16 1.40 24.88
N ASN A 37 -0.90 2.35 23.98
CA ASN A 37 -0.27 3.62 24.31
C ASN A 37 -1.33 4.75 24.29
N PRO A 38 -1.67 5.37 25.44
CA PRO A 38 -2.67 6.44 25.49
C PRO A 38 -2.23 7.73 24.78
N GLU A 39 -0.93 7.91 24.57
CA GLU A 39 -0.38 9.07 23.85
C GLU A 39 -0.39 8.86 22.32
N ALA A 40 -0.63 7.61 21.87
CA ALA A 40 -0.63 7.28 20.45
C ALA A 40 -1.71 8.06 19.69
N SER A 41 -1.27 8.96 18.81
CA SER A 41 -2.21 9.78 18.03
C SER A 41 -2.88 8.99 16.90
N LEU A 42 -4.18 9.20 16.72
CA LEU A 42 -4.91 8.67 15.56
C LEU A 42 -4.37 9.22 14.23
N ALA A 43 -3.81 10.44 14.25
CA ALA A 43 -3.23 11.05 13.06
C ALA A 43 -1.96 10.32 12.59
N GLU A 44 -1.13 9.82 13.52
CA GLU A 44 0.08 9.08 13.20
C GLU A 44 -0.23 7.59 13.00
N PHE A 45 -0.66 6.89 14.05
CA PHE A 45 -0.82 5.43 14.03
C PHE A 45 -2.13 4.98 13.36
N GLY A 46 -3.17 5.81 13.38
CA GLY A 46 -4.43 5.51 12.69
C GLY A 46 -4.29 5.63 11.17
N LEU A 47 -3.61 6.68 10.71
CA LEU A 47 -3.23 6.82 9.31
C LEU A 47 -2.31 5.67 8.86
N ASP A 48 -1.36 5.29 9.71
CA ASP A 48 -0.43 4.18 9.45
C ASP A 48 -1.16 2.85 9.26
N ALA A 49 -2.00 2.49 10.24
CA ALA A 49 -2.86 1.31 10.19
C ALA A 49 -3.75 1.31 8.94
N LEU A 50 -4.43 2.42 8.64
CA LEU A 50 -5.27 2.55 7.46
C LEU A 50 -4.47 2.34 6.17
N THR A 51 -3.28 2.92 6.08
CA THR A 51 -2.41 2.82 4.90
C THR A 51 -1.98 1.38 4.66
N HIS A 52 -1.59 0.66 5.71
CA HIS A 52 -1.24 -0.76 5.61
C HIS A 52 -2.44 -1.65 5.25
N ALA A 53 -3.62 -1.36 5.80
CA ALA A 53 -4.85 -2.08 5.45
C ALA A 53 -5.22 -1.90 3.96
N LEU A 54 -5.17 -0.67 3.46
CA LEU A 54 -5.45 -0.38 2.05
C LEU A 54 -4.40 -1.00 1.11
N SER A 55 -3.12 -0.99 1.52
CA SER A 55 -2.04 -1.64 0.78
C SER A 55 -2.23 -3.16 0.73
N TYR A 56 -2.63 -3.79 1.84
CA TYR A 56 -2.99 -5.21 1.85
C TYR A 56 -4.07 -5.52 0.82
N VAL A 57 -5.15 -4.74 0.80
CA VAL A 57 -6.27 -4.96 -0.12
C VAL A 57 -5.84 -4.75 -1.58
N ALA A 58 -5.18 -3.63 -1.87
CA ALA A 58 -4.75 -3.26 -3.22
C ALA A 58 -3.81 -4.30 -3.86
N LEU A 59 -3.06 -5.05 -3.05
CA LEU A 59 -2.14 -6.07 -3.54
C LEU A 59 -2.80 -7.42 -3.86
N SER A 60 -4.12 -7.60 -3.67
CA SER A 60 -4.79 -8.89 -3.97
C SER A 60 -4.78 -9.27 -5.46
N ASP A 61 -5.13 -10.51 -5.80
CA ASP A 61 -5.12 -11.00 -7.19
C ASP A 61 -5.95 -10.16 -8.18
N SER A 62 -7.13 -9.67 -7.78
CA SER A 62 -7.99 -8.82 -8.62
C SER A 62 -8.60 -7.71 -7.79
N GLN A 63 -8.06 -6.50 -7.91
CA GLN A 63 -8.66 -5.29 -7.36
C GLN A 63 -9.06 -4.32 -8.46
N SER A 64 -9.87 -3.32 -8.08
CA SER A 64 -10.17 -2.22 -8.97
C SER A 64 -8.95 -1.31 -9.14
N LEU A 65 -8.82 -0.69 -10.32
CA LEU A 65 -7.82 0.35 -10.60
C LEU A 65 -7.84 1.47 -9.55
N VAL A 66 -9.02 1.79 -9.00
CA VAL A 66 -9.20 2.79 -7.94
C VAL A 66 -8.52 2.37 -6.65
N ALA A 67 -8.60 1.08 -6.27
CA ALA A 67 -7.93 0.58 -5.06
C ALA A 67 -6.40 0.56 -5.24
N GLU A 68 -5.92 0.17 -6.41
CA GLU A 68 -4.48 0.13 -6.74
C GLU A 68 -3.87 1.55 -6.77
N PHE A 69 -4.52 2.48 -7.47
CA PHE A 69 -4.11 3.89 -7.47
C PHE A 69 -4.27 4.54 -6.09
N GLY A 70 -5.39 4.29 -5.41
CA GLY A 70 -5.68 4.82 -4.08
C GLY A 70 -4.66 4.37 -3.04
N SER A 71 -4.23 3.11 -3.08
CA SER A 71 -3.14 2.61 -2.24
C SER A 71 -1.84 3.38 -2.48
N THR A 72 -1.49 3.65 -3.75
CA THR A 72 -0.32 4.47 -4.08
C THR A 72 -0.43 5.86 -3.46
N ALA A 73 -1.56 6.54 -3.65
CA ALA A 73 -1.79 7.88 -3.12
C ALA A 73 -1.69 7.92 -1.58
N VAL A 74 -2.30 6.97 -0.88
CA VAL A 74 -2.29 6.94 0.59
C VAL A 74 -0.89 6.62 1.14
N ASN A 75 -0.12 5.74 0.50
CA ASN A 75 1.28 5.52 0.89
C ASN A 75 2.14 6.77 0.71
N LEU A 76 1.94 7.55 -0.36
CA LEU A 76 2.64 8.82 -0.55
C LEU A 76 2.25 9.87 0.51
N ILE A 77 0.97 9.92 0.90
CA ILE A 77 0.52 10.77 2.02
C ILE A 77 1.21 10.36 3.32
N ARG A 78 1.28 9.06 3.61
CA ARG A 78 1.93 8.54 4.81
C ARG A 78 3.43 8.80 4.81
N LEU A 79 4.11 8.67 3.66
CA LEU A 79 5.51 9.10 3.50
C LEU A 79 5.71 10.58 3.83
N GLY A 80 4.82 11.44 3.36
CA GLY A 80 4.84 12.87 3.70
C GLY A 80 4.66 13.11 5.20
N ALA A 81 3.77 12.37 5.85
CA ALA A 81 3.56 12.45 7.30
C ALA A 81 4.79 11.98 8.09
N ILE A 82 5.44 10.88 7.67
CA ILE A 82 6.69 10.40 8.26
C ILE A 82 7.79 11.45 8.11
N TYR A 83 7.96 12.00 6.91
CA TYR A 83 8.96 13.06 6.67
C TYR A 83 8.70 14.28 7.56
N ALA A 84 7.46 14.72 7.69
CA ALA A 84 7.08 15.82 8.57
C ALA A 84 7.41 15.49 10.05
N GLY A 85 7.06 14.30 10.52
CA GLY A 85 7.37 13.85 11.88
C GLY A 85 8.87 13.75 12.17
N MET A 86 9.67 13.31 11.19
CA MET A 86 11.12 13.22 11.32
C MET A 86 11.83 14.58 11.32
N THR A 87 11.25 15.59 10.67
CA THR A 87 11.89 16.91 10.50
C THR A 87 11.37 17.98 11.45
N THR A 88 10.26 17.73 12.15
CA THR A 88 9.72 18.63 13.16
C THR A 88 9.99 18.08 14.56
N ALA A 89 10.75 18.81 15.37
CA ALA A 89 11.10 18.39 16.73
C ALA A 89 9.83 18.25 17.60
N GLY A 90 9.55 17.03 18.08
CA GLY A 90 8.49 16.75 19.05
C GLY A 90 7.11 16.42 18.48
N CYS A 91 6.95 16.20 17.17
CA CYS A 91 5.65 15.87 16.56
C CYS A 91 5.43 14.38 16.28
N SER A 92 6.44 13.52 16.46
CA SER A 92 6.32 12.06 16.28
C SER A 92 6.77 11.35 17.53
N GLU A 93 6.00 10.34 17.94
CA GLU A 93 6.35 9.45 19.05
C GLU A 93 7.24 8.27 18.59
N VAL A 94 7.49 8.19 17.28
CA VAL A 94 8.18 7.07 16.65
C VAL A 94 9.68 7.33 16.61
N PRO A 95 10.53 6.39 17.11
CA PRO A 95 11.97 6.50 16.98
C PRO A 95 12.41 6.62 15.51
N VAL A 96 13.41 7.45 15.23
CA VAL A 96 13.90 7.72 13.86
C VAL A 96 14.20 6.46 13.06
N ALA A 97 14.80 5.44 13.68
CA ALA A 97 15.10 4.18 13.02
C ALA A 97 13.82 3.42 12.59
N VAL A 98 12.78 3.45 13.43
CA VAL A 98 11.48 2.85 13.12
C VAL A 98 10.80 3.63 11.99
N ALA A 99 10.81 4.96 12.06
CA ALA A 99 10.28 5.83 11.02
C ALA A 99 10.98 5.63 9.66
N ALA A 100 12.29 5.39 9.66
CA ALA A 100 13.03 5.10 8.42
C ALA A 100 12.64 3.75 7.80
N VAL A 101 12.45 2.71 8.62
CA VAL A 101 11.95 1.40 8.15
C VAL A 101 10.52 1.54 7.62
N ASP A 102 9.68 2.26 8.34
CA ASP A 102 8.29 2.54 7.96
C ASP A 102 8.22 3.25 6.60
N ALA A 103 9.05 4.29 6.41
CA ALA A 103 9.17 4.97 5.13
C ALA A 103 9.59 4.02 4.00
N LEU A 104 10.54 3.10 4.23
CA LEU A 104 10.92 2.12 3.22
C LEU A 104 9.76 1.20 2.85
N VAL A 105 8.97 0.75 3.83
CA VAL A 105 7.77 -0.10 3.58
C VAL A 105 6.76 0.66 2.72
N HIS A 106 6.45 1.92 3.05
CA HIS A 106 5.51 2.72 2.27
C HIS A 106 6.02 3.04 0.86
N LEU A 107 7.33 3.23 0.69
CA LEU A 107 7.93 3.40 -0.63
C LEU A 107 7.78 2.14 -1.49
N VAL A 108 8.07 0.97 -0.91
CA VAL A 108 7.92 -0.32 -1.60
C VAL A 108 6.45 -0.59 -1.94
N ASN A 109 5.52 -0.32 -1.02
CA ASN A 109 4.09 -0.41 -1.29
C ASN A 109 3.64 0.52 -2.42
N SER A 110 4.10 1.78 -2.42
CA SER A 110 3.81 2.74 -3.49
C SER A 110 4.28 2.22 -4.85
N GLY A 111 5.52 1.72 -4.91
CA GLY A 111 6.07 1.16 -6.14
C GLY A 111 5.30 -0.08 -6.62
N ALA A 112 5.02 -1.01 -5.70
CA ALA A 112 4.28 -2.23 -6.00
C ALA A 112 2.86 -1.94 -6.50
N SER A 113 2.12 -1.05 -5.82
CA SER A 113 0.78 -0.66 -6.21
C SER A 113 0.75 0.10 -7.54
N LEU A 114 1.76 0.93 -7.82
CA LEU A 114 1.87 1.65 -9.08
C LEU A 114 2.17 0.71 -10.26
N ILE A 115 3.07 -0.26 -10.08
CA ILE A 115 3.36 -1.29 -11.09
C ILE A 115 2.08 -2.08 -11.39
N LYS A 116 1.41 -2.56 -10.34
CA LYS A 116 0.16 -3.32 -10.48
C LYS A 116 -0.93 -2.51 -11.20
N PHE A 117 -1.08 -1.23 -10.86
CA PHE A 117 -1.98 -0.31 -11.55
C PHE A 117 -1.64 -0.18 -13.05
N ALA A 118 -0.36 -0.02 -13.39
CA ALA A 118 0.07 0.09 -14.78
C ALA A 118 -0.24 -1.18 -15.58
N ASP A 119 0.00 -2.35 -15.00
CA ASP A 119 -0.34 -3.64 -15.61
C ASP A 119 -1.85 -3.77 -15.84
N SER A 120 -2.66 -3.51 -14.81
CA SER A 120 -4.13 -3.56 -14.88
C SER A 120 -4.70 -2.54 -15.89
N ALA A 121 -4.12 -1.35 -15.97
CA ALA A 121 -4.55 -0.31 -16.91
C ALA A 121 -4.21 -0.65 -18.36
N ALA A 122 -3.05 -1.29 -18.59
CA ALA A 122 -2.65 -1.77 -19.91
C ALA A 122 -3.57 -2.91 -20.40
N GLU A 123 -4.00 -3.80 -19.50
CA GLU A 123 -4.95 -4.88 -19.83
C GLU A 123 -6.37 -4.36 -20.11
N ALA A 124 -6.78 -3.27 -19.42
CA ALA A 124 -8.09 -2.65 -19.62
C ALA A 124 -8.18 -1.76 -20.88
N ALA A 125 -7.04 -1.41 -21.50
CA ALA A 125 -7.01 -0.55 -22.67
C ALA A 125 -7.51 -1.27 -23.93
N PRO A 126 -8.34 -0.63 -24.78
CA PRO A 126 -8.76 -1.22 -26.05
C PRO A 126 -7.55 -1.43 -26.97
N PRO A 127 -7.58 -2.45 -27.86
CA PRO A 127 -6.48 -2.70 -28.79
C PRO A 127 -6.21 -1.46 -29.66
N SER A 128 -4.93 -1.16 -29.85
CA SER A 128 -4.49 -0.01 -30.65
C SER A 128 -5.03 -0.11 -32.10
N PRO A 129 -5.53 0.99 -32.70
CA PRO A 129 -5.95 1.04 -34.10
C PRO A 129 -4.85 0.60 -35.10
N LEU A 130 -3.58 0.59 -34.69
CA LEU A 130 -2.44 0.17 -35.50
C LEU A 130 -2.27 -1.36 -35.58
N GLN A 131 -2.96 -2.16 -34.75
CA GLN A 131 -2.94 -3.63 -34.85
C GLN A 131 -3.94 -4.20 -35.87
N THR A 132 -4.88 -3.40 -36.38
CA THR A 132 -5.92 -3.86 -37.32
C THR A 132 -5.60 -3.59 -38.79
N ALA A 133 -4.45 -2.98 -39.11
CA ALA A 133 -4.05 -2.84 -40.51
C ALA A 133 -3.67 -4.23 -41.05
N PRO A 134 -4.42 -4.80 -42.01
CA PRO A 134 -3.99 -6.02 -42.66
C PRO A 134 -2.69 -5.70 -43.37
N THR A 135 -1.65 -6.50 -43.15
CA THR A 135 -0.49 -6.51 -44.05
C THR A 135 -1.00 -6.91 -45.43
N ALA A 136 -1.27 -5.93 -46.28
CA ALA A 136 -1.54 -6.15 -47.69
C ALA A 136 -0.28 -6.77 -48.29
N LYS A 137 -0.39 -8.03 -48.71
CA LYS A 137 0.58 -8.69 -49.58
C LYS A 137 0.24 -8.39 -51.03
#